data_AF-A0A3N2KM73-F1
#
_entry.id   AF-A0A3N2KM73-F1
#
_cell.length_a   1.000
_cell.length_b   1.000
_cell.length_c   1.000
_cell.angle_alpha   90.00
_cell.angle_beta   90.00
_cell.angle_gamma   90.00
#
_symmetry.space_group_name_H-M   'P 1'
#
loop_
_entity.id
_entity.type
_entity.pdbx_description
1 polymer ?
#
loop_
_entity_poly.entity_id
_entity_poly.type
_entity_poly.pdbx_seq_one_letter_code
_entity_poly.pdbx_strand_id
1 'polypeptide(L)'
;MKKRLLTLLLVTLACVSAISAQGRRGLRINEVMIVNDSTSVVDDFGRYSAWIELYNSTFAPLEISSVFLTNDRSNNTLYPVPLGDVNTDIPARQHVLFWADGEPNKGTFHTNFTFTPGEDNYIAIYDANGLSLIDEIVVPGTLLPGQSYARKADGEGGINNPDDWEVRDGSESHYITPSSNNIIKSTNNKVDSFAEHDPHGFAMAVMAMCIVFSALVILSICFYIINSIGASISRKRKVKALASDENEIEDHHHEQDSGEVIAAISAALAEHLDAHDRESTILTINKVRRAYSPWSSKIYSLRELPHR
;
A
#
# COMPACT_ATOMS: atom_id res chain seq x y z
N MET A 1 12.12 -29.63 -8.95
CA MET A 1 11.82 -28.68 -7.86
C MET A 1 12.78 -27.49 -7.85
N LYS A 2 14.11 -27.70 -7.93
CA LYS A 2 15.11 -26.61 -7.94
C LYS A 2 14.93 -25.57 -9.08
N LYS A 3 14.63 -25.99 -10.31
CA LYS A 3 14.44 -25.08 -11.46
C LYS A 3 13.19 -24.18 -11.36
N ARG A 4 12.07 -24.71 -10.82
CA ARG A 4 10.81 -23.93 -10.64
C ARG A 4 10.88 -22.96 -9.46
N LEU A 5 11.63 -23.32 -8.41
CA LEU A 5 11.90 -22.42 -7.29
C LEU A 5 12.85 -21.29 -7.71
N LEU A 6 13.85 -21.59 -8.54
CA LEU A 6 14.76 -20.60 -9.10
C LEU A 6 14.04 -19.61 -10.02
N THR A 7 13.12 -20.06 -10.86
CA THR A 7 12.31 -19.16 -11.71
C THR A 7 11.36 -18.29 -10.90
N LEU A 8 10.75 -18.81 -9.82
CA LEU A 8 9.89 -18.02 -8.95
C LEU A 8 10.70 -16.94 -8.20
N LEU A 9 11.88 -17.29 -7.71
CA LEU A 9 12.81 -16.37 -7.05
C LEU A 9 13.29 -15.27 -8.02
N LEU A 10 13.61 -15.63 -9.27
CA LEU A 10 14.02 -14.68 -10.31
C LEU A 10 12.91 -13.70 -10.69
N VAL A 11 11.66 -14.17 -10.77
CA VAL A 11 10.49 -13.32 -11.03
C VAL A 11 10.23 -12.38 -9.85
N THR A 12 10.33 -12.86 -8.60
CA THR A 12 10.19 -12.00 -7.42
C THR A 12 11.33 -10.98 -7.30
N LEU A 13 12.55 -11.34 -7.67
CA LEU A 13 13.71 -10.43 -7.62
C LEU A 13 13.68 -9.38 -8.76
N ALA A 14 13.09 -9.74 -9.92
CA ALA A 14 12.81 -8.82 -11.01
C ALA A 14 11.69 -7.82 -10.67
N CYS A 15 10.70 -8.19 -9.85
CA CYS A 15 9.67 -7.25 -9.38
C CYS A 15 10.18 -6.26 -8.31
N VAL A 16 11.22 -6.61 -7.55
CA VAL A 16 11.77 -5.75 -6.49
C VAL A 16 12.76 -4.70 -7.04
N SER A 17 13.30 -4.88 -8.25
CA SER A 17 14.29 -3.98 -8.85
C SER A 17 13.71 -2.72 -9.50
N ALA A 18 12.40 -2.49 -9.41
CA ALA A 18 11.72 -1.28 -9.91
C ALA A 18 11.35 -0.26 -8.82
N ILE A 19 11.93 -0.38 -7.61
CA ILE A 19 11.86 0.71 -6.63
C ILE A 19 12.95 1.72 -7.02
N SER A 20 12.62 2.60 -7.96
CA SER A 20 13.40 3.81 -8.16
C SER A 20 13.47 4.54 -6.82
N ALA A 21 14.69 4.76 -6.33
CA ALA A 21 14.91 5.73 -5.28
C ALA A 21 14.52 7.11 -5.85
N GLN A 22 13.31 7.56 -5.58
CA GLN A 22 12.89 8.93 -5.85
C GLN A 22 13.78 9.85 -4.99
N GLY A 23 14.86 10.36 -5.57
CA GLY A 23 15.76 11.30 -4.92
C GLY A 23 15.24 12.73 -4.99
N ARG A 24 15.92 13.66 -4.30
CA ARG A 24 15.63 15.11 -4.29
C ARG A 24 15.61 15.79 -5.67
N ARG A 25 15.98 15.07 -6.73
CA ARG A 25 15.81 15.50 -8.12
C ARG A 25 14.37 15.81 -8.53
N GLY A 26 13.39 15.35 -7.77
CA GLY A 26 11.99 15.73 -7.98
C GLY A 26 11.60 17.08 -7.37
N LEU A 27 12.48 17.75 -6.63
CA LEU A 27 12.24 19.12 -6.19
C LEU A 27 12.40 20.07 -7.38
N ARG A 28 11.44 20.98 -7.55
CA ARG A 28 11.39 21.93 -8.66
C ARG A 28 11.11 23.33 -8.14
N ILE A 29 11.69 24.34 -8.78
CA ILE A 29 11.25 25.72 -8.61
C ILE A 29 9.95 25.84 -9.40
N ASN A 30 8.87 26.31 -8.79
CA ASN A 30 7.54 26.32 -9.39
C ASN A 30 7.07 27.72 -9.79
N GLU A 31 7.25 28.69 -8.90
CA GLU A 31 6.82 30.07 -9.09
C GLU A 31 7.72 31.02 -8.29
N VAL A 32 8.04 32.19 -8.84
CA VAL A 32 8.91 33.18 -8.19
C VAL A 32 8.33 34.57 -8.36
N MET A 33 8.27 35.34 -7.28
CA MET A 33 7.87 36.75 -7.29
C MET A 33 9.01 37.61 -6.75
N ILE A 34 9.48 38.55 -7.57
CA ILE A 34 10.62 39.43 -7.25
C ILE A 34 10.19 40.64 -6.41
N VAL A 35 9.02 41.22 -6.72
CA VAL A 35 8.46 42.36 -5.98
C VAL A 35 6.99 42.07 -5.68
N ASN A 36 6.70 41.85 -4.41
CA ASN A 36 5.35 41.69 -3.92
C ASN A 36 4.78 43.06 -3.52
N ASP A 37 3.83 43.58 -4.28
CA ASP A 37 3.25 44.92 -4.13
C ASP A 37 1.95 44.91 -3.32
N SER A 38 1.80 43.93 -2.42
CA SER A 38 0.58 43.68 -1.61
C SER A 38 -0.56 42.97 -2.33
N THR A 39 -0.33 42.45 -3.53
CA THR A 39 -1.35 41.71 -4.32
C THR A 39 -1.33 40.19 -4.06
N SER A 40 -0.29 39.68 -3.40
CA SER A 40 -0.06 38.24 -3.21
C SER A 40 0.02 37.87 -1.72
N VAL A 41 0.73 36.79 -1.39
CA VAL A 41 0.87 36.27 -0.02
C VAL A 41 1.65 37.20 0.90
N VAL A 42 1.36 37.10 2.19
CA VAL A 42 2.01 37.81 3.28
C VAL A 42 2.80 36.80 4.13
N ASP A 43 3.98 37.19 4.61
CA ASP A 43 4.76 36.36 5.53
C ASP A 43 4.13 36.31 6.93
N ASP A 44 4.65 35.42 7.80
CA ASP A 44 4.17 35.25 9.18
C ASP A 44 4.33 36.52 10.05
N PHE A 45 5.08 37.51 9.56
CA PHE A 45 5.34 38.79 10.21
C PHE A 45 4.52 39.94 9.59
N GLY A 46 3.58 39.65 8.69
CA GLY A 46 2.70 40.64 8.09
C GLY A 46 3.33 41.46 6.97
N ARG A 47 4.38 40.96 6.30
CA ARG A 47 5.09 41.67 5.23
C ARG A 47 4.93 41.01 3.87
N TYR A 48 4.94 41.86 2.85
CA TYR A 48 4.92 41.46 1.44
C TYR A 48 6.36 41.33 0.94
N SER A 49 7.01 40.22 1.32
CA SER A 49 8.35 39.89 0.86
C SER A 49 8.30 39.23 -0.52
N ALA A 50 9.43 39.31 -1.23
CA ALA A 50 9.66 38.46 -2.39
C ALA A 50 9.64 36.99 -1.96
N TRP A 51 9.26 36.09 -2.86
CA TRP A 51 9.11 34.68 -2.52
C TRP A 51 9.43 33.74 -3.68
N ILE A 52 9.79 32.53 -3.31
CA ILE A 52 10.13 31.40 -4.18
C ILE A 52 9.25 30.24 -3.74
N GLU A 53 8.46 29.70 -4.65
CA GLU A 53 7.72 28.47 -4.43
C GLU A 53 8.51 27.28 -4.97
N LEU A 54 8.67 26.26 -4.13
CA LEU A 54 9.21 24.97 -4.51
C LEU A 54 8.10 23.93 -4.53
N TYR A 55 8.21 22.99 -5.46
CA TYR A 55 7.24 21.92 -5.65
C TYR A 55 7.90 20.55 -5.62
N ASN A 56 7.27 19.62 -4.89
CA ASN A 56 7.62 18.21 -4.92
C ASN A 56 6.96 17.53 -6.12
N SER A 57 7.72 17.29 -7.18
CA SER A 57 7.22 16.62 -8.39
C SER A 57 7.05 15.11 -8.23
N THR A 58 7.40 14.53 -7.09
CA THR A 58 7.34 13.09 -6.85
C THR A 58 5.99 12.64 -6.27
N PHE A 59 5.73 11.33 -6.34
CA PHE A 59 4.54 10.69 -5.77
C PHE A 59 4.73 10.22 -4.32
N ALA A 60 5.83 10.63 -3.67
CA ALA A 60 6.12 10.34 -2.27
C ALA A 60 6.47 11.65 -1.53
N PRO A 61 6.41 11.69 -0.19
CA PRO A 61 6.97 12.81 0.57
C PRO A 61 8.45 13.01 0.24
N LEU A 62 8.89 14.27 0.24
CA LEU A 62 10.24 14.66 -0.12
C LEU A 62 10.84 15.59 0.95
N GLU A 63 11.86 15.07 1.62
CA GLU A 63 12.66 15.80 2.62
C GLU A 63 13.68 16.73 1.93
N ILE A 64 13.52 18.03 2.13
CA ILE A 64 14.35 19.08 1.53
C ILE A 64 15.36 19.69 2.51
N SER A 65 15.44 19.24 3.75
CA SER A 65 16.51 19.60 4.68
C SER A 65 17.89 19.40 4.05
N SER A 66 18.82 20.30 4.36
CA SER A 66 20.20 20.35 3.83
C SER A 66 20.35 20.62 2.33
N VAL A 67 19.26 20.81 1.58
CA VAL A 67 19.34 21.38 0.23
C VAL A 67 19.82 22.83 0.33
N PHE A 68 20.48 23.32 -0.70
CA PHE A 68 20.90 24.71 -0.79
C PHE A 68 20.07 25.46 -1.84
N LEU A 69 19.57 26.64 -1.45
CA LEU A 69 19.04 27.63 -2.37
C LEU A 69 20.11 28.69 -2.61
N THR A 70 20.22 29.18 -3.84
CA THR A 70 21.12 30.28 -4.18
C THR A 70 20.56 31.16 -5.27
N ASN A 71 20.86 32.45 -5.20
CA ASN A 71 20.71 33.39 -6.29
C ASN A 71 22.05 33.86 -6.88
N ASP A 72 23.16 33.24 -6.46
CA ASP A 72 24.53 33.58 -6.88
C ASP A 72 25.17 32.37 -7.58
N ARG A 73 25.51 32.54 -8.86
CA ARG A 73 26.18 31.51 -9.68
C ARG A 73 27.58 31.15 -9.17
N SER A 74 28.19 32.00 -8.36
CA SER A 74 29.51 31.76 -7.77
C SER A 74 29.46 31.03 -6.43
N ASN A 75 28.28 30.90 -5.82
CA ASN A 75 28.09 30.26 -4.52
C ASN A 75 26.88 29.32 -4.51
N ASN A 76 27.13 28.03 -4.70
CA ASN A 76 26.09 27.00 -4.71
C ASN A 76 25.49 26.70 -3.33
N THR A 77 26.12 27.17 -2.25
CA THR A 77 25.76 26.84 -0.86
C THR A 77 25.28 28.06 -0.09
N LEU A 78 24.65 29.02 -0.77
CA LEU A 78 24.32 30.32 -0.20
C LEU A 78 23.35 30.22 0.98
N TYR A 79 22.19 29.59 0.78
CA TYR A 79 21.20 29.34 1.83
C TYR A 79 21.00 27.84 2.07
N PRO A 80 21.50 27.27 3.19
CA PRO A 80 21.18 25.90 3.59
C PRO A 80 19.78 25.84 4.21
N VAL A 81 18.91 24.97 3.70
CA VAL A 81 17.64 24.65 4.36
C VAL A 81 17.93 23.95 5.70
N PRO A 82 17.51 24.51 6.84
CA PRO A 82 17.79 23.94 8.17
C PRO A 82 17.31 22.50 8.33
N LEU A 83 18.02 21.75 9.17
CA LEU A 83 17.68 20.36 9.52
C LEU A 83 16.61 20.31 10.61
N GLY A 84 15.66 19.39 10.48
CA GLY A 84 14.79 18.96 11.59
C GLY A 84 13.51 19.77 11.78
N ASP A 85 13.16 20.64 10.84
CA ASP A 85 11.84 21.26 10.77
C ASP A 85 10.87 20.32 10.03
N VAL A 86 9.73 20.00 10.64
CA VAL A 86 8.71 19.11 10.04
C VAL A 86 8.17 19.64 8.72
N ASN A 87 8.21 20.95 8.49
CA ASN A 87 7.73 21.56 7.27
C ASN A 87 8.70 21.39 6.10
N THR A 88 9.91 20.86 6.34
CA THR A 88 10.86 20.50 5.28
C THR A 88 10.59 19.13 4.65
N ASP A 89 9.63 18.37 5.18
CA ASP A 89 9.07 17.20 4.50
C ASP A 89 7.85 17.60 3.66
N ILE A 90 8.08 17.85 2.38
CA ILE A 90 7.03 18.28 1.46
C ILE A 90 6.22 17.05 1.03
N PRO A 91 4.89 16.98 1.29
CA PRO A 91 4.10 15.84 0.86
C PRO A 91 4.10 15.66 -0.66
N ALA A 92 3.68 14.47 -1.11
CA ALA A 92 3.62 14.16 -2.54
C ALA A 92 2.80 15.21 -3.31
N ARG A 93 3.38 15.76 -4.38
CA ARG A 93 2.72 16.74 -5.26
C ARG A 93 2.23 17.99 -4.51
N GLN A 94 2.98 18.44 -3.49
CA GLN A 94 2.71 19.66 -2.73
C GLN A 94 3.82 20.70 -2.89
N HIS A 95 3.52 21.91 -2.41
CA HIS A 95 4.34 23.12 -2.54
C HIS A 95 4.84 23.60 -1.17
N VAL A 96 5.90 24.39 -1.19
CA VAL A 96 6.38 25.15 -0.02
C VAL A 96 6.92 26.51 -0.48
N LEU A 97 6.71 27.54 0.33
CA LEU A 97 7.16 28.90 0.05
C LEU A 97 8.43 29.22 0.84
N PHE A 98 9.37 29.89 0.19
CA PHE A 98 10.55 30.51 0.78
C PHE A 98 10.50 32.02 0.56
N TRP A 99 10.70 32.80 1.62
CA TRP A 99 10.78 34.25 1.58
C TRP A 99 12.21 34.69 1.24
N ALA A 100 12.35 35.45 0.15
CA ALA A 100 13.60 36.03 -0.31
C ALA A 100 13.84 37.42 0.30
N ASP A 101 13.91 37.49 1.63
CA ASP A 101 13.93 38.74 2.40
C ASP A 101 15.27 39.05 3.09
N GLY A 102 16.25 38.14 3.01
CA GLY A 102 17.56 38.31 3.64
C GLY A 102 17.56 38.18 5.17
N GLU A 103 16.50 37.65 5.78
CA GLU A 103 16.34 37.56 7.23
C GLU A 103 16.19 36.11 7.73
N PRO A 104 17.25 35.29 7.65
CA PRO A 104 17.17 33.87 7.99
C PRO A 104 16.87 33.59 9.47
N ASN A 105 17.00 34.60 10.33
CA ASN A 105 16.65 34.50 11.75
C ASN A 105 15.13 34.49 12.00
N LYS A 106 14.29 34.68 10.96
CA LYS A 106 12.83 34.65 11.06
C LYS A 106 12.24 33.25 10.96
N GLY A 107 13.01 32.28 10.47
CA GLY A 107 12.62 30.88 10.42
C GLY A 107 13.20 30.12 9.23
N THR A 108 12.90 28.82 9.16
CA THR A 108 13.37 27.86 8.16
C THR A 108 13.07 28.25 6.71
N PHE A 109 12.05 29.06 6.49
CA PHE A 109 11.63 29.48 5.15
C PHE A 109 12.02 30.92 4.82
N HIS A 110 12.77 31.60 5.67
CA HIS A 110 13.35 32.91 5.35
C HIS A 110 14.79 32.73 4.89
N THR A 111 15.09 33.14 3.67
CA THR A 111 16.42 32.98 3.08
C THR A 111 17.37 34.10 3.50
N ASN A 112 18.66 33.93 3.26
CA ASN A 112 19.70 34.93 3.57
C ASN A 112 20.05 35.84 2.40
N PHE A 113 19.24 35.84 1.34
CA PHE A 113 19.43 36.66 0.16
C PHE A 113 18.13 37.33 -0.26
N THR A 114 18.24 38.33 -1.12
CA THR A 114 17.13 39.08 -1.71
C THR A 114 17.27 39.13 -3.21
N PHE A 115 16.19 39.48 -3.91
CA PHE A 115 16.23 39.76 -5.33
C PHE A 115 16.42 41.24 -5.64
N THR A 116 16.93 41.53 -6.84
CA THR A 116 17.15 42.88 -7.35
C THR A 116 16.12 43.21 -8.42
N PRO A 117 15.14 44.09 -8.15
CA PRO A 117 14.14 44.48 -9.14
C PRO A 117 14.76 45.17 -10.36
N GLY A 118 14.28 44.89 -11.56
CA GLY A 118 14.77 45.49 -12.80
C GLY A 118 15.98 44.78 -13.43
N GLU A 119 16.50 43.73 -12.79
CA GLU A 119 17.61 42.91 -13.29
C GLU A 119 17.20 41.43 -13.39
N ASP A 120 17.89 40.67 -14.24
CA ASP A 120 17.67 39.22 -14.33
C ASP A 120 18.14 38.55 -13.03
N ASN A 121 17.24 37.84 -12.36
CA ASN A 121 17.52 37.18 -11.09
C ASN A 121 17.67 35.68 -11.31
N TYR A 122 18.87 35.16 -11.05
CA TYR A 122 19.13 33.72 -11.06
C TYR A 122 18.62 33.07 -9.77
N ILE A 123 18.03 31.88 -9.86
CA ILE A 123 17.73 30.99 -8.72
C ILE A 123 18.14 29.57 -9.07
N ALA A 124 18.78 28.88 -8.14
CA ALA A 124 19.05 27.46 -8.24
C ALA A 124 18.90 26.71 -6.93
N ILE A 125 18.71 25.41 -7.06
CA ILE A 125 18.61 24.43 -6.00
C ILE A 125 19.74 23.42 -6.18
N TYR A 126 20.57 23.25 -5.15
CA TYR A 126 21.61 22.23 -5.10
C TYR A 126 21.31 21.19 -4.02
N ASP A 127 21.59 19.92 -4.29
CA ASP A 127 21.46 18.84 -3.31
C ASP A 127 22.43 19.05 -2.13
N ALA A 128 22.28 18.26 -1.07
CA ALA A 128 23.04 18.39 0.18
C ALA A 128 24.57 18.27 0.05
N ASN A 129 25.08 17.85 -1.11
CA ASN A 129 26.51 17.86 -1.41
C ASN A 129 27.03 19.22 -1.91
N GLY A 130 26.16 20.21 -2.17
CA GLY A 130 26.51 21.54 -2.66
C GLY A 130 27.01 21.59 -4.11
N LEU A 131 26.98 20.47 -4.83
CA LEU A 131 27.56 20.32 -6.17
C LEU A 131 26.53 19.85 -7.21
N SER A 132 25.61 18.99 -6.80
CA SER A 132 24.60 18.41 -7.69
C SER A 132 23.44 19.38 -7.86
N LEU A 133 23.35 19.98 -9.05
CA LEU A 133 22.21 20.81 -9.42
C LEU A 133 20.92 19.96 -9.48
N ILE A 134 19.87 20.45 -8.83
CA ILE A 134 18.53 19.86 -8.85
C ILE A 134 17.65 20.58 -9.88
N ASP A 135 17.59 21.91 -9.80
CA ASP A 135 16.82 22.77 -10.69
C ASP A 135 17.41 24.20 -10.68
N GLU A 136 17.22 24.94 -11.78
CA GLU A 136 17.59 26.36 -11.88
C GLU A 136 16.69 27.08 -12.88
N ILE A 137 16.57 28.40 -12.69
CA ILE A 137 15.92 29.31 -13.64
C ILE A 137 16.51 30.71 -13.52
N VAL A 138 16.40 31.49 -14.60
CA VAL A 138 16.63 32.94 -14.58
C VAL A 138 15.28 33.62 -14.71
N VAL A 139 14.88 34.36 -13.68
CA VAL A 139 13.69 35.18 -13.68
C VAL A 139 14.00 36.51 -14.37
N PRO A 140 13.27 36.90 -15.42
CA PRO A 140 13.62 38.08 -16.20
C PRO A 140 13.39 39.37 -15.40
N GLY A 141 14.31 40.32 -15.51
CA GLY A 141 14.23 41.61 -14.82
C GLY A 141 13.10 42.52 -15.29
N THR A 142 12.41 42.13 -16.37
CA THR A 142 11.26 42.84 -16.93
C THR A 142 9.95 42.63 -16.15
N LEU A 143 9.95 41.76 -15.13
CA LEU A 143 8.79 41.56 -14.25
C LEU A 143 8.40 42.86 -13.56
N LEU A 144 7.12 43.24 -13.66
CA LEU A 144 6.55 44.37 -12.93
C LEU A 144 6.22 43.97 -11.48
N PRO A 145 6.10 44.94 -10.55
CA PRO A 145 5.59 44.68 -9.22
C PRO A 145 4.23 43.96 -9.26
N GLY A 146 4.06 42.96 -8.38
CA GLY A 146 2.87 42.13 -8.33
C GLY A 146 2.84 40.99 -9.35
N GLN A 147 3.81 40.91 -10.26
CA GLN A 147 3.91 39.80 -11.21
C GLN A 147 4.81 38.69 -10.67
N SER A 148 4.47 37.45 -11.01
CA SER A 148 5.31 36.28 -10.77
C SER A 148 5.76 35.65 -12.09
N TYR A 149 6.82 34.85 -12.03
CA TYR A 149 7.26 33.99 -13.12
C TYR A 149 7.06 32.56 -12.66
N ALA A 150 6.24 31.78 -13.38
CA ALA A 150 5.82 30.46 -12.96
C ALA A 150 5.96 29.42 -14.07
N ARG A 151 6.11 28.16 -13.70
CA ARG A 151 5.96 27.05 -14.64
C ARG A 151 4.51 26.97 -15.13
N LYS A 152 4.30 26.69 -16.41
CA LYS A 152 2.95 26.53 -16.98
C LYS A 152 2.17 25.38 -16.32
N ALA A 153 2.87 24.30 -15.96
CA ALA A 153 2.33 23.17 -15.22
C ALA A 153 3.26 22.79 -14.07
N ASP A 154 2.69 22.39 -12.92
CA ASP A 154 3.45 22.18 -11.69
C ASP A 154 4.55 21.13 -11.83
N GLY A 155 5.80 21.55 -11.63
CA GLY A 155 6.98 20.68 -11.69
C GLY A 155 7.26 20.01 -13.04
N GLU A 156 6.59 20.44 -14.12
CA GLU A 156 6.86 19.98 -15.49
C GLU A 156 7.89 20.87 -16.19
N GLY A 157 8.51 20.33 -17.24
CA GLY A 157 9.51 21.05 -18.02
C GLY A 157 10.96 20.72 -17.69
N GLY A 158 11.86 21.32 -18.46
CA GLY A 158 13.30 21.19 -18.31
C GLY A 158 13.87 22.05 -17.19
N ILE A 159 15.15 21.80 -16.89
CA ILE A 159 15.99 22.70 -16.07
C ILE A 159 16.38 23.88 -16.97
N ASN A 160 16.25 25.11 -16.47
CA ASN A 160 16.60 26.33 -17.19
C ASN A 160 15.98 26.45 -18.60
N ASN A 161 14.71 26.05 -18.74
CA ASN A 161 13.98 26.15 -20.01
C ASN A 161 12.85 27.19 -19.92
N PRO A 162 13.07 28.44 -20.39
CA PRO A 162 12.07 29.51 -20.32
C PRO A 162 10.74 29.20 -21.05
N ASP A 163 10.75 28.30 -22.04
CA ASP A 163 9.54 27.92 -22.78
C ASP A 163 8.50 27.19 -21.92
N ASP A 164 8.94 26.58 -20.81
CA ASP A 164 8.06 25.90 -19.84
C ASP A 164 7.49 26.87 -18.81
N TRP A 165 7.87 28.16 -18.87
CA TRP A 165 7.51 29.20 -17.92
C TRP A 165 6.68 30.30 -18.59
N GLU A 166 5.96 31.05 -17.77
CA GLU A 166 5.15 32.20 -18.16
C GLU A 166 5.16 33.27 -17.07
N VAL A 167 4.96 34.52 -17.48
CA VAL A 167 4.74 35.63 -16.54
C VAL A 167 3.26 35.64 -16.17
N ARG A 168 2.98 35.77 -14.88
CA ARG A 168 1.62 35.86 -14.34
C ARG A 168 1.40 37.21 -13.68
N ASP A 169 0.26 37.80 -14.02
CA ASP A 169 -0.10 39.17 -13.63
C ASP A 169 -1.30 39.23 -12.67
N GLY A 170 -1.84 38.07 -12.28
CA GLY A 170 -3.02 37.98 -11.42
C GLY A 170 -4.34 38.12 -12.16
N SER A 171 -4.34 38.19 -13.50
CA SER A 171 -5.56 38.14 -14.32
C SER A 171 -6.24 36.77 -14.28
N GLU A 172 -7.48 36.67 -14.75
CA GLU A 172 -8.20 35.39 -14.83
C GLU A 172 -7.50 34.35 -15.71
N SER A 173 -6.76 34.78 -16.73
CA SER A 173 -5.99 33.91 -17.63
C SER A 173 -4.61 33.54 -17.08
N HIS A 174 -3.99 34.44 -16.32
CA HIS A 174 -2.63 34.29 -15.78
C HIS A 174 -2.63 34.61 -14.29
N TYR A 175 -3.39 33.80 -13.54
CA TYR A 175 -3.57 33.92 -12.11
C TYR A 175 -2.32 33.45 -11.35
N ILE A 176 -1.99 34.11 -10.25
CA ILE A 176 -0.84 33.78 -9.37
C ILE A 176 -1.32 32.73 -8.36
N THR A 177 -0.55 31.66 -8.12
CA THR A 177 -0.98 30.51 -7.32
C THR A 177 -0.02 30.14 -6.20
N PRO A 178 0.24 31.06 -5.26
CA PRO A 178 1.06 30.71 -4.13
C PRO A 178 0.38 29.59 -3.32
N SER A 179 1.11 28.53 -3.02
CA SER A 179 0.65 27.32 -2.33
C SER A 179 -0.50 26.58 -3.02
N SER A 180 -0.66 26.74 -4.33
CA SER A 180 -1.72 26.09 -5.10
C SER A 180 -1.19 25.60 -6.44
N ASN A 181 -1.99 24.81 -7.16
CA ASN A 181 -1.60 24.26 -8.45
C ASN A 181 -1.68 25.31 -9.56
N ASN A 182 -0.64 25.38 -10.38
CA ASN A 182 -0.55 26.24 -11.56
C ASN A 182 -1.67 25.99 -12.56
N ILE A 183 -2.19 24.77 -12.66
CA ILE A 183 -3.36 24.42 -13.48
C ILE A 183 -4.51 24.00 -12.58
N ILE A 184 -5.48 24.89 -12.41
CA ILE A 184 -6.70 24.61 -11.65
C ILE A 184 -7.64 23.78 -12.53
N LYS A 185 -7.73 22.48 -12.25
CA LYS A 185 -8.68 21.56 -12.90
C LYS A 185 -10.03 21.67 -12.20
N SER A 186 -10.94 22.47 -12.76
CA SER A 186 -12.29 22.69 -12.21
C SER A 186 -13.22 21.49 -12.38
N THR A 187 -12.99 20.65 -13.39
CA THR A 187 -13.75 19.42 -13.62
C THR A 187 -12.84 18.23 -13.93
N ASN A 188 -13.35 17.02 -13.67
CA ASN A 188 -12.65 15.79 -14.01
C ASN A 188 -13.09 15.34 -15.40
N ASN A 189 -12.27 15.65 -16.41
CA ASN A 189 -12.55 15.30 -17.81
C ASN A 189 -12.93 13.82 -18.01
N LYS A 190 -12.44 12.90 -17.17
CA LYS A 190 -12.84 11.49 -17.24
C LYS A 190 -14.29 11.30 -16.82
N VAL A 191 -14.71 11.94 -15.73
CA VAL A 191 -16.09 11.90 -15.24
C VAL A 191 -17.04 12.54 -16.25
N ASP A 192 -16.65 13.69 -16.80
CA ASP A 192 -17.44 14.37 -17.83
C ASP A 192 -17.55 13.51 -19.09
N SER A 193 -16.44 12.89 -19.52
CA SER A 193 -16.42 11.94 -20.64
C SER A 193 -17.28 10.70 -20.37
N PHE A 194 -17.28 10.14 -19.15
CA PHE A 194 -18.16 9.04 -18.76
C PHE A 194 -19.63 9.45 -18.78
N ALA A 195 -19.95 10.65 -18.28
CA ALA A 195 -21.31 11.18 -18.32
C ALA A 195 -21.80 11.39 -19.76
N GLU A 196 -20.91 11.76 -20.68
CA GLU A 196 -21.22 11.94 -22.10
C GLU A 196 -21.38 10.60 -22.84
N HIS A 197 -20.47 9.64 -22.62
CA HIS A 197 -20.44 8.38 -23.38
C HIS A 197 -21.31 7.26 -22.79
N ASP A 198 -21.57 7.29 -21.48
CA ASP A 198 -22.41 6.31 -20.78
C ASP A 198 -23.39 7.01 -19.83
N PRO A 199 -24.35 7.80 -20.36
CA PRO A 199 -25.27 8.59 -19.55
C PRO A 199 -26.18 7.73 -18.64
N HIS A 200 -26.37 6.45 -18.99
CA HIS A 200 -27.17 5.50 -18.20
C HIS A 200 -26.33 4.58 -17.31
N GLY A 201 -24.99 4.61 -17.40
CA GLY A 201 -24.08 3.81 -16.58
C GLY A 201 -24.00 2.32 -16.91
N PHE A 202 -24.45 1.91 -18.11
CA PHE A 202 -24.46 0.50 -18.50
C PHE A 202 -23.05 -0.07 -18.73
N ALA A 203 -22.19 0.68 -19.40
CA ALA A 203 -20.81 0.27 -19.65
C ALA A 203 -20.02 0.16 -18.33
N MET A 204 -20.27 1.09 -17.40
CA MET A 204 -19.69 1.04 -16.06
C MET A 204 -20.08 -0.24 -15.31
N ALA A 205 -21.36 -0.62 -15.35
CA ALA A 205 -21.85 -1.83 -14.68
C ALA A 205 -21.25 -3.13 -15.27
N VAL A 206 -21.16 -3.21 -16.60
CA VAL A 206 -20.55 -4.37 -17.27
C VAL A 206 -19.06 -4.48 -16.93
N MET A 207 -18.32 -3.38 -16.97
CA MET A 207 -16.89 -3.35 -16.59
C MET A 207 -16.66 -3.79 -15.15
N ALA A 208 -17.47 -3.28 -14.20
CA ALA A 208 -17.39 -3.69 -12.80
C ALA A 208 -17.64 -5.20 -12.64
N MET A 209 -18.66 -5.72 -13.32
CA MET A 209 -18.98 -7.14 -13.29
C MET A 209 -17.84 -8.00 -13.86
N CYS A 210 -17.25 -7.60 -14.98
CA CYS A 210 -16.10 -8.28 -15.57
C CYS A 210 -14.87 -8.32 -14.65
N ILE A 211 -14.57 -7.22 -13.94
CA ILE A 211 -13.47 -7.16 -12.97
C ILE A 211 -13.72 -8.13 -11.82
N VAL A 212 -14.94 -8.16 -11.27
CA VAL A 212 -15.32 -9.06 -10.17
C VAL A 212 -15.16 -10.53 -10.60
N PHE A 213 -15.70 -10.91 -11.76
CA PHE A 213 -15.54 -12.28 -12.26
C PHE A 213 -14.09 -12.63 -12.53
N SER A 214 -13.30 -11.70 -13.09
CA SER A 214 -11.88 -11.92 -13.34
C SER A 214 -11.10 -12.14 -12.03
N ALA A 215 -11.38 -11.36 -10.99
CA ALA A 215 -10.77 -11.53 -9.68
C ALA A 215 -11.13 -12.87 -9.04
N LEU A 216 -12.41 -13.29 -9.14
CA LEU A 216 -12.85 -14.60 -8.63
C LEU A 216 -12.23 -15.77 -9.39
N VAL A 217 -12.10 -15.67 -10.72
CA VAL A 217 -11.43 -16.67 -11.55
C VAL A 217 -9.96 -16.79 -11.16
N ILE A 218 -9.25 -15.67 -10.99
CA ILE A 218 -7.86 -15.67 -10.54
C ILE A 218 -7.74 -16.33 -9.16
N LEU A 219 -8.61 -15.98 -8.22
CA LEU A 219 -8.61 -16.57 -6.88
C LEU A 219 -8.89 -18.09 -6.92
N SER A 220 -9.82 -18.53 -7.76
CA SER A 220 -10.13 -19.95 -7.98
C SER A 220 -8.92 -20.71 -8.53
N ILE A 221 -8.24 -20.15 -9.53
CA ILE A 221 -7.01 -20.73 -10.08
C ILE A 221 -5.92 -20.84 -9.01
N CYS A 222 -5.75 -19.81 -8.17
CA CYS A 222 -4.81 -19.86 -7.05
C CYS A 222 -5.10 -21.02 -6.10
N PHE A 223 -6.36 -21.21 -5.68
CA PHE A 223 -6.74 -22.33 -4.82
C PHE A 223 -6.52 -23.69 -5.50
N TYR A 224 -6.83 -23.82 -6.79
CA TYR A 224 -6.58 -25.04 -7.55
C TYR A 224 -5.09 -25.41 -7.59
N ILE A 225 -4.22 -24.43 -7.86
CA ILE A 225 -2.77 -24.61 -7.88
C ILE A 225 -2.26 -25.02 -6.50
N ILE A 226 -2.70 -24.32 -5.43
CA ILE A 226 -2.30 -24.64 -4.05
C ILE A 226 -2.71 -26.06 -3.69
N ASN A 227 -3.95 -26.47 -4.00
CA ASN A 227 -4.44 -27.81 -3.73
C ASN A 227 -3.62 -28.88 -4.48
N SER A 228 -3.36 -28.68 -5.76
CA SER A 228 -2.58 -29.60 -6.59
C SER A 228 -1.13 -29.79 -6.08
N ILE A 229 -0.50 -28.69 -5.64
CA ILE A 229 0.83 -28.72 -5.02
C ILE A 229 0.76 -29.44 -3.66
N GLY A 230 -0.22 -29.13 -2.82
CA GLY A 230 -0.43 -29.76 -1.52
C GLY A 230 -0.61 -31.28 -1.62
N ALA A 231 -1.47 -31.74 -2.54
CA ALA A 231 -1.68 -33.16 -2.82
C ALA A 231 -0.38 -33.85 -3.27
N SER A 232 0.41 -33.17 -4.12
CA SER A 232 1.68 -33.71 -4.62
C SER A 232 2.77 -33.78 -3.55
N ILE A 233 2.80 -32.85 -2.60
CA ILE A 233 3.74 -32.88 -1.47
C ILE A 233 3.31 -33.94 -0.45
N SER A 234 2.01 -34.06 -0.17
CA SER A 234 1.46 -35.09 0.75
C SER A 234 1.80 -36.50 0.27
N ARG A 235 1.58 -36.81 -1.02
CA ARG A 235 1.97 -38.10 -1.62
C ARG A 235 3.46 -38.41 -1.42
N LYS A 236 4.34 -37.42 -1.65
CA LYS A 236 5.79 -37.60 -1.44
C LYS A 236 6.18 -37.81 0.02
N ARG A 237 5.47 -37.17 0.96
CA ARG A 237 5.68 -37.39 2.40
C ARG A 237 5.20 -38.77 2.84
N LYS A 238 4.05 -39.25 2.32
CA LYS A 238 3.55 -40.61 2.57
C LYS A 238 4.55 -41.66 2.08
N VAL A 239 5.03 -41.53 0.83
CA VAL A 239 6.06 -42.43 0.28
C VAL A 239 7.36 -42.39 1.09
N LYS A 240 7.82 -41.21 1.54
CA LYS A 240 9.05 -41.10 2.35
C LYS A 240 8.89 -41.66 3.78
N ALA A 241 7.70 -41.57 4.36
CA ALA A 241 7.39 -42.16 5.66
C ALA A 241 7.24 -43.69 5.59
N LEU A 242 6.82 -44.22 4.43
CA LEU A 242 6.84 -45.66 4.14
C LEU A 242 8.25 -46.16 3.81
N ALA A 243 9.11 -45.33 3.19
CA ALA A 243 10.48 -45.70 2.82
C ALA A 243 11.49 -45.78 3.97
N SER A 244 11.10 -45.53 5.24
CA SER A 244 11.97 -45.80 6.40
C SER A 244 11.96 -47.27 6.84
N ASP A 245 11.17 -48.12 6.20
CA ASP A 245 11.03 -49.55 6.49
C ASP A 245 11.53 -50.36 5.28
N GLU A 246 12.82 -50.24 4.99
CA GLU A 246 13.41 -50.58 3.69
C GLU A 246 13.76 -52.08 3.51
N ASN A 247 12.92 -53.02 3.97
CA ASN A 247 13.18 -54.46 3.73
C ASN A 247 11.97 -55.39 3.54
N GLU A 248 10.75 -54.90 3.34
CA GLU A 248 9.67 -55.69 2.75
C GLU A 248 8.88 -54.81 1.78
N ILE A 249 8.27 -55.41 0.75
CA ILE A 249 7.39 -54.77 -0.26
C ILE A 249 8.11 -54.32 -1.55
N GLU A 250 8.78 -55.25 -2.22
CA GLU A 250 8.45 -55.42 -3.64
C GLU A 250 7.13 -56.24 -3.67
N ASP A 251 6.11 -55.72 -4.37
CA ASP A 251 4.86 -56.38 -4.84
C ASP A 251 3.45 -56.12 -4.24
N HIS A 252 3.22 -55.35 -3.15
CA HIS A 252 1.84 -55.30 -2.56
C HIS A 252 1.06 -53.97 -2.54
N HIS A 253 1.49 -52.88 -3.18
CA HIS A 253 0.81 -51.57 -3.06
C HIS A 253 0.15 -51.01 -4.33
N HIS A 254 -0.36 -51.87 -5.21
CA HIS A 254 -1.30 -51.43 -6.27
C HIS A 254 -2.74 -51.90 -6.07
N GLU A 255 -3.02 -52.75 -5.08
CA GLU A 255 -4.34 -53.37 -4.92
C GLU A 255 -5.17 -52.76 -3.77
N GLN A 256 -4.54 -52.23 -2.71
CA GLN A 256 -5.25 -51.79 -1.51
C GLN A 256 -5.99 -50.44 -1.60
N ASP A 257 -5.67 -49.59 -2.59
CA ASP A 257 -6.32 -48.28 -2.77
C ASP A 257 -7.41 -48.29 -3.87
N SER A 258 -7.85 -49.46 -4.35
CA SER A 258 -9.03 -49.55 -5.24
C SER A 258 -10.30 -49.32 -4.44
N GLY A 259 -11.22 -48.50 -4.96
CA GLY A 259 -12.51 -48.20 -4.30
C GLY A 259 -13.33 -49.45 -4.00
N GLU A 260 -13.10 -50.54 -4.73
CA GLU A 260 -13.71 -51.85 -4.51
C GLU A 260 -13.21 -52.52 -3.22
N VAL A 261 -11.92 -52.40 -2.91
CA VAL A 261 -11.34 -52.96 -1.67
C VAL A 261 -11.85 -52.19 -0.46
N ILE A 262 -11.95 -50.86 -0.57
CA ILE A 262 -12.53 -50.02 0.48
C ILE A 262 -14.02 -50.36 0.67
N ALA A 263 -14.78 -50.57 -0.42
CA ALA A 263 -16.17 -50.98 -0.34
C ALA A 263 -16.33 -52.37 0.31
N ALA A 264 -15.46 -53.32 -0.03
CA ALA A 264 -15.45 -54.67 0.56
C ALA A 264 -15.11 -54.63 2.06
N ILE A 265 -14.11 -53.84 2.47
CA ILE A 265 -13.76 -53.64 3.90
C ILE A 265 -14.93 -53.00 4.65
N SER A 266 -15.57 -51.99 4.04
CA SER A 266 -16.72 -51.29 4.62
C SER A 266 -17.92 -52.22 4.79
N ALA A 267 -18.20 -53.07 3.80
CA ALA A 267 -19.26 -54.06 3.85
C ALA A 267 -18.98 -55.15 4.90
N ALA A 268 -17.74 -55.64 4.97
CA ALA A 268 -17.33 -56.63 5.96
C ALA A 268 -17.42 -56.08 7.40
N LEU A 269 -17.03 -54.82 7.62
CA LEU A 269 -17.20 -54.15 8.91
C LEU A 269 -18.67 -53.94 9.25
N ALA A 270 -19.50 -53.55 8.28
CA ALA A 270 -20.94 -53.39 8.48
C ALA A 270 -21.60 -54.73 8.87
N GLU A 271 -21.25 -55.83 8.20
CA GLU A 271 -21.77 -57.16 8.53
C GLU A 271 -21.26 -57.66 9.89
N HIS A 272 -19.99 -57.39 10.23
CA HIS A 272 -19.45 -57.75 11.54
C HIS A 272 -20.09 -56.95 12.68
N LEU A 273 -20.41 -55.68 12.46
CA LEU A 273 -21.06 -54.82 13.46
C LEU A 273 -22.57 -55.07 13.55
N ASP A 274 -23.21 -55.51 12.46
CA ASP A 274 -24.64 -55.90 12.45
C ASP A 274 -24.85 -57.36 12.92
N ALA A 275 -23.77 -58.09 13.21
CA ALA A 275 -23.78 -59.42 13.83
C ALA A 275 -24.12 -59.39 15.34
N HIS A 276 -24.93 -58.43 15.78
CA HIS A 276 -25.57 -58.51 17.08
C HIS A 276 -26.60 -59.65 17.08
N ASP A 277 -26.55 -60.50 18.11
CA ASP A 277 -27.46 -61.63 18.30
C ASP A 277 -28.92 -61.16 18.10
N ARG A 278 -29.57 -61.63 17.04
CA ARG A 278 -31.03 -61.52 16.93
C ARG A 278 -31.64 -62.49 17.93
N GLU A 279 -31.68 -62.06 19.18
CA GLU A 279 -32.29 -62.77 20.29
C GLU A 279 -33.76 -63.10 19.94
N SER A 280 -34.11 -64.39 20.04
CA SER A 280 -35.47 -64.84 19.79
C SER A 280 -36.41 -64.18 20.79
N THR A 281 -37.42 -63.47 20.33
CA THR A 281 -38.38 -62.72 21.17
C THR A 281 -39.37 -63.62 21.94
N ILE A 282 -39.03 -64.89 22.17
CA ILE A 282 -39.83 -65.87 22.90
C ILE A 282 -39.26 -65.98 24.32
N LEU A 283 -39.86 -65.22 25.24
CA LEU A 283 -39.60 -65.32 26.67
C LEU A 283 -40.29 -66.56 27.26
N THR A 284 -39.59 -67.70 27.35
CA THR A 284 -40.04 -68.84 28.15
C THR A 284 -39.74 -68.61 29.63
N ILE A 285 -40.63 -67.90 30.33
CA ILE A 285 -40.55 -67.71 31.79
C ILE A 285 -41.15 -68.93 32.49
N ASN A 286 -40.30 -69.73 33.14
CA ASN A 286 -40.74 -70.82 33.99
C ASN A 286 -41.07 -70.28 35.40
N LYS A 287 -42.36 -70.21 35.75
CA LYS A 287 -42.83 -69.50 36.95
C LYS A 287 -42.62 -70.35 38.21
N VAL A 288 -41.43 -70.27 38.80
CA VAL A 288 -41.14 -70.93 40.08
C VAL A 288 -41.67 -70.05 41.23
N ARG A 289 -42.76 -70.46 41.90
CA ARG A 289 -43.24 -69.78 43.12
C ARG A 289 -42.32 -70.14 44.30
N ARG A 290 -41.39 -69.25 44.67
CA ARG A 290 -40.78 -69.28 46.01
C ARG A 290 -41.66 -68.45 46.94
N ALA A 291 -42.34 -69.09 47.88
CA ALA A 291 -43.36 -68.48 48.75
C ALA A 291 -42.77 -67.56 49.85
N TYR A 292 -41.46 -67.50 50.02
CA TYR A 292 -40.82 -66.68 51.04
C TYR A 292 -39.41 -66.23 50.61
N SER A 293 -39.11 -64.94 50.76
CA SER A 293 -37.78 -64.34 50.58
C SER A 293 -37.35 -63.72 51.91
N PRO A 294 -36.21 -64.14 52.50
CA PRO A 294 -35.74 -63.58 53.77
C PRO A 294 -35.32 -62.10 53.67
N TRP A 295 -35.13 -61.58 52.46
CA TRP A 295 -34.60 -60.24 52.22
C TRP A 295 -35.53 -59.12 52.70
N SER A 296 -36.83 -59.39 52.86
CA SER A 296 -37.85 -58.41 53.25
C SER A 296 -38.43 -58.63 54.66
N SER A 297 -37.90 -59.56 55.46
CA SER A 297 -38.55 -59.92 56.72
C SER A 297 -38.22 -58.90 57.83
N LYS A 298 -39.18 -58.01 58.13
CA LYS A 298 -39.12 -56.95 59.16
C LYS A 298 -38.86 -57.43 60.60
N ILE A 299 -38.94 -58.73 60.84
CA ILE A 299 -38.66 -59.37 62.13
C ILE A 299 -37.21 -59.16 62.58
N TYR A 300 -36.25 -59.08 61.65
CA TYR A 300 -34.84 -58.82 61.98
C TYR A 300 -34.52 -57.34 62.25
N SER A 301 -35.47 -56.42 62.01
CA SER A 301 -35.28 -54.97 62.16
C SER A 301 -35.95 -54.37 63.41
N LEU A 302 -36.60 -55.20 64.25
CA LEU A 302 -37.20 -54.73 65.50
C LEU A 302 -36.19 -54.85 66.65
N ARG A 303 -36.03 -53.77 67.40
CA ARG A 303 -35.13 -53.68 68.56
C ARG A 303 -35.78 -54.36 69.77
N GLU A 304 -35.11 -55.35 70.35
CA GLU A 304 -35.55 -55.99 71.59
C GLU A 304 -35.38 -55.04 72.79
N LEU A 305 -36.37 -55.00 73.68
CA LEU A 305 -36.29 -54.26 74.95
C LEU A 305 -35.64 -55.13 76.03
N PRO A 306 -34.80 -54.55 76.91
CA PRO A 306 -34.10 -55.30 77.95
C PRO A 306 -35.08 -55.89 78.97
N HIS A 307 -34.80 -57.12 79.40
CA HIS A 307 -35.54 -57.78 80.48
C HIS A 307 -35.18 -57.12 81.82
N ARG A 308 -36.18 -56.93 82.68
CA ARG A 308 -36.06 -56.31 84.01
C ARG A 308 -35.58 -57.32 85.04
#